data_AF-A0A9D7D1B2-F1
#
_entry.id   AF-A0A9D7D1B2-F1
#
_cell.length_a   1.000
_cell.length_b   1.000
_cell.length_c   1.000
_cell.angle_alpha   90.00
_cell.angle_beta   90.00
_cell.angle_gamma   90.00
#
_symmetry.space_group_name_H-M   'P 1'
#
loop_
_entity.id
_entity.type
_entity.pdbx_description
1 polymer ?
#
loop_
_entity_poly.entity_id
_entity_poly.type
_entity_poly.pdbx_seq_one_letter_code
_entity_poly.pdbx_strand_id
1 'polypeptide(L)'
;MNQTSPISRVELLEYIEITIAELKNIAQPHEISTFRELGFDAEEADGPDQLARIQEQVESLRGFCERRARSAIGMPAVLPTGRRQE
;
A
#
# COMPACT_ATOMS: atom_id res chain seq x y z
N MET A 1 8.45 -14.95 23.52
CA MET A 1 8.97 -13.78 22.78
C MET A 1 9.05 -14.22 21.32
N ASN A 2 8.10 -13.81 20.47
CA ASN A 2 8.15 -14.12 19.06
C ASN A 2 9.28 -13.29 18.45
N GLN A 3 10.47 -13.87 18.31
CA GLN A 3 11.50 -13.32 17.43
C GLN A 3 10.98 -13.48 16.00
N THR A 4 10.22 -12.50 15.51
CA THR A 4 10.12 -12.29 14.07
C THR A 4 11.51 -11.84 13.63
N SER A 5 12.23 -12.73 12.96
CA SER A 5 13.47 -12.37 12.28
C SER A 5 13.23 -11.14 11.41
N PRO A 6 14.18 -10.21 11.32
CA PRO A 6 14.04 -9.07 10.42
C PRO A 6 13.86 -9.60 9.00
N ILE A 7 12.91 -9.02 8.27
CA ILE A 7 12.68 -9.36 6.86
C ILE A 7 13.97 -9.17 6.07
N SER A 8 14.34 -10.15 5.24
CA SER A 8 15.46 -9.97 4.32
C SER A 8 15.08 -9.08 3.14
N ARG A 9 16.07 -8.52 2.45
CA ARG A 9 15.85 -7.72 1.22
C ARG A 9 15.02 -8.48 0.18
N VAL A 10 15.36 -9.75 -0.05
CA VAL A 10 14.67 -10.60 -1.05
C VAL A 10 13.21 -10.80 -0.66
N GLU A 11 12.95 -11.13 0.60
CA GLU A 11 11.58 -11.30 1.10
C GLU A 11 10.76 -10.01 0.99
N LEU A 12 11.37 -8.85 1.24
CA LEU A 12 10.68 -7.56 1.10
C LEU A 12 10.35 -7.24 -0.37
N LEU A 13 11.26 -7.49 -1.29
CA LEU A 13 11.02 -7.30 -2.73
C LEU A 13 9.91 -8.22 -3.23
N GLU A 14 9.96 -9.51 -2.88
CA GLU A 14 8.89 -10.46 -3.20
C GLU A 14 7.54 -10.01 -2.61
N TYR A 15 7.53 -9.54 -1.36
CA TYR A 15 6.33 -9.02 -0.71
C TYR A 15 5.74 -7.80 -1.44
N ILE A 16 6.58 -6.88 -1.91
CA ILE A 16 6.17 -5.70 -2.69
C ILE A 16 5.54 -6.14 -4.02
N GLU A 17 6.17 -7.07 -4.76
CA GLU A 17 5.64 -7.57 -6.02
C GLU A 17 4.30 -8.28 -5.85
N ILE A 18 4.18 -9.14 -4.83
CA ILE A 18 2.92 -9.81 -4.48
C ILE A 18 1.85 -8.78 -4.13
N THR A 19 2.19 -7.77 -3.32
CA THR A 19 1.26 -6.70 -2.92
C THR A 19 0.74 -5.93 -4.14
N ILE A 20 1.61 -5.57 -5.09
CA ILE A 20 1.21 -4.94 -6.35
C ILE A 20 0.25 -5.84 -7.13
N ALA A 21 0.55 -7.13 -7.24
CA ALA A 21 -0.27 -8.08 -7.98
C ALA A 21 -1.67 -8.26 -7.34
N GLU A 22 -1.74 -8.33 -6.01
CA GLU A 22 -2.99 -8.42 -5.24
C GLU A 22 -3.84 -7.15 -5.39
N LEU A 23 -3.20 -5.98 -5.37
CA LEU A 23 -3.88 -4.69 -5.41
C LEU A 23 -4.17 -4.18 -6.83
N LYS A 24 -3.72 -4.85 -7.90
CA LYS A 24 -3.79 -4.36 -9.29
C LYS A 24 -5.16 -3.85 -9.76
N ASN A 25 -6.25 -4.39 -9.20
CA ASN A 25 -7.62 -4.04 -9.58
C ASN A 25 -8.22 -2.90 -8.74
N ILE A 26 -7.60 -2.57 -7.61
CA ILE A 26 -8.12 -1.58 -6.65
C ILE A 26 -7.19 -0.40 -6.43
N ALA A 27 -5.88 -0.59 -6.59
CA ALA A 27 -4.89 0.47 -6.51
C ALA A 27 -4.96 1.41 -7.72
N GLN A 28 -4.73 2.69 -7.47
CA GLN A 28 -4.58 3.72 -8.49
C GLN A 28 -3.16 3.66 -9.09
N PRO A 29 -2.97 4.11 -10.34
CA PRO A 29 -1.67 4.04 -10.99
C PRO A 29 -0.51 4.67 -10.19
N HIS A 30 -0.77 5.79 -9.51
CA HIS A 30 0.26 6.45 -8.69
C HIS A 30 0.62 5.66 -7.43
N GLU A 31 -0.34 4.95 -6.82
CA GLU A 31 -0.07 4.07 -5.67
C GLU A 31 0.80 2.89 -6.11
N ILE A 32 0.55 2.33 -7.31
CA ILE A 32 1.42 1.30 -7.90
C ILE A 32 2.83 1.83 -8.16
N SER A 33 2.97 3.08 -8.65
CA SER A 33 4.28 3.71 -8.79
C SER A 33 5.00 3.84 -7.45
N THR A 34 4.32 4.26 -6.39
CA THR A 34 4.91 4.34 -5.04
C THR A 34 5.37 2.98 -4.53
N PHE A 35 4.63 1.90 -4.76
CA PHE A 35 5.12 0.56 -4.40
C PHE A 35 6.41 0.19 -5.15
N ARG A 36 6.53 0.57 -6.42
CA ARG A 36 7.75 0.32 -7.21
C ARG A 36 8.93 1.15 -6.72
N GLU A 37 8.70 2.42 -6.37
CA GLU A 37 9.71 3.28 -5.74
C GLU A 37 10.21 2.67 -4.42
N LEU A 38 9.32 2.21 -3.56
CA LEU A 38 9.69 1.47 -2.34
C LEU A 38 10.46 0.18 -2.63
N GLY A 39 10.21 -0.46 -3.78
CA GLY A 39 11.00 -1.59 -4.27
C GLY A 39 12.44 -1.19 -4.56
N PHE A 40 12.65 -0.10 -5.30
CA PHE A 40 13.99 0.44 -5.55
C PHE A 40 14.69 0.85 -4.25
N ASP A 41 13.97 1.51 -3.33
CA ASP A 41 14.52 1.86 -2.02
C ASP A 41 14.95 0.61 -1.24
N ALA A 42 14.22 -0.50 -1.36
CA ALA A 42 14.58 -1.78 -0.72
C ALA A 42 15.82 -2.42 -1.35
N GLU A 43 16.01 -2.28 -2.67
CA GLU A 43 17.22 -2.72 -3.36
C GLU A 43 18.46 -1.97 -2.87
N GLU A 44 18.33 -0.65 -2.68
CA GLU A 44 19.41 0.24 -2.23
C GLU A 44 19.62 0.27 -0.71
N ALA A 45 18.71 -0.33 0.06
CA ALA A 45 18.76 -0.27 1.52
C ALA A 45 20.07 -0.82 2.12
N ASP A 46 20.76 -0.04 2.95
CA ASP A 46 22.08 -0.40 3.52
C ASP A 46 22.01 -1.38 4.70
N GLY A 47 20.81 -1.63 5.25
CA GLY A 47 20.67 -2.46 6.45
C GLY A 47 19.25 -2.77 6.86
N PRO A 48 19.08 -3.61 7.89
CA PRO A 48 17.78 -4.13 8.31
C PRO A 48 16.83 -3.05 8.83
N ASP A 49 17.35 -1.98 9.44
CA ASP A 49 16.52 -0.86 9.92
C ASP A 49 15.85 -0.09 8.76
N GLN A 50 16.54 0.04 7.62
CA GLN A 50 15.96 0.67 6.44
C GLN A 50 14.91 -0.25 5.81
N LEU A 51 15.20 -1.55 5.68
CA LEU A 51 14.25 -2.54 5.19
C LEU A 51 12.96 -2.58 6.04
N ALA A 52 13.09 -2.50 7.37
CA ALA A 52 11.94 -2.46 8.26
C ALA A 52 11.06 -1.22 8.04
N ARG A 53 11.66 -0.04 7.84
CA ARG A 53 10.91 1.19 7.54
C ARG A 53 10.19 1.10 6.19
N ILE A 54 10.85 0.55 5.19
CA ILE A 54 10.24 0.35 3.86
C ILE A 54 9.08 -0.64 3.98
N GLN A 55 9.25 -1.74 4.74
CA GLN A 55 8.16 -2.68 5.02
C GLN A 55 6.95 -1.97 5.66
N GLU A 56 7.16 -1.13 6.68
CA GLU A 56 6.08 -0.35 7.31
C GLU A 56 5.37 0.57 6.31
N GLN A 57 6.11 1.20 5.39
CA GLN A 57 5.55 2.04 4.34
C GLN A 57 4.69 1.24 3.36
N VAL A 58 5.16 0.06 2.93
CA VAL A 58 4.42 -0.86 2.06
C VAL A 58 3.11 -1.30 2.73
N GLU A 59 3.17 -1.71 4.00
CA GLU A 59 1.99 -2.13 4.77
C GLU A 59 0.98 -0.99 4.95
N SER A 60 1.46 0.22 5.23
CA SER A 60 0.63 1.42 5.36
C SER A 60 -0.10 1.74 4.05
N LEU A 61 0.63 1.74 2.92
CA LEU A 61 0.06 2.01 1.60
C LEU A 61 -0.92 0.91 1.15
N ARG A 62 -0.60 -0.36 1.42
CA ARG A 62 -1.51 -1.49 1.21
C ARG A 62 -2.82 -1.28 1.97
N GLY A 63 -2.73 -0.98 3.27
CA GLY A 63 -3.88 -0.71 4.11
C GLY A 63 -4.71 0.48 3.61
N PHE A 64 -4.08 1.51 3.06
CA PHE A 64 -4.77 2.64 2.43
C PHE A 64 -5.58 2.19 1.21
N CYS A 65 -4.97 1.45 0.28
CA CYS A 65 -5.62 0.93 -0.92
C CYS A 65 -6.83 0.05 -0.58
N GLU A 66 -6.66 -0.87 0.37
CA GLU A 66 -7.74 -1.77 0.80
C GLU A 66 -8.88 -1.04 1.49
N ARG A 67 -8.60 -0.07 2.38
CA ARG A 67 -9.63 0.74 3.03
C ARG A 67 -10.42 1.56 2.01
N ARG A 68 -9.73 2.17 1.04
CA ARG A 68 -10.37 2.92 -0.05
C ARG A 68 -11.31 2.02 -0.87
N ALA A 69 -10.86 0.82 -1.22
CA ALA A 69 -11.68 -0.16 -1.94
C ALA A 69 -12.92 -0.58 -1.13
N ARG A 70 -12.76 -0.82 0.18
CA ARG A 70 -13.89 -1.15 1.08
C ARG A 70 -14.89 -0.01 1.19
N SER A 71 -14.42 1.24 1.30
CA SER A 71 -15.29 2.42 1.35
C SER A 71 -16.08 2.65 0.06
N ALA A 72 -15.52 2.26 -1.09
CA ALA A 72 -16.23 2.31 -2.38
C ALA A 72 -17.38 1.30 -2.49
N ILE A 73 -17.29 0.16 -1.78
CA ILE A 73 -18.33 -0.88 -1.75
C ILE A 73 -19.42 -0.54 -0.70
N GLY A 74 -19.09 0.26 0.31
CA GLY A 74 -19.97 0.59 1.44
C GLY A 74 -20.76 1.90 1.36
N MET A 75 -20.64 2.68 0.27
CA MET A 75 -21.37 3.94 0.13
C MET A 75 -22.63 3.77 -0.75
N PRO A 76 -23.86 3.89 -0.21
CA PRO A 76 -24.98 4.29 -1.05
C PRO A 76 -24.63 5.66 -1.61
N ALA A 77 -24.70 5.81 -2.93
CA ALA A 77 -24.49 7.08 -3.61
C ALA A 77 -25.52 8.10 -3.10
N VAL A 78 -25.17 8.85 -2.05
CA VAL A 78 -25.89 10.09 -1.73
C VAL A 78 -25.41 11.08 -2.79
N LEU A 79 -26.14 11.09 -3.92
CA LEU A 79 -26.08 12.16 -4.89
C LEU A 79 -26.16 13.48 -4.12
N PRO A 80 -25.35 14.51 -4.45
CA PRO A 80 -25.59 15.84 -3.95
C PRO A 80 -26.94 16.28 -4.53
N THR A 81 -28.02 16.07 -3.76
CA THR A 81 -29.30 16.70 -4.05
C THR A 81 -29.04 18.20 -3.97
N GLY A 82 -28.95 18.82 -5.14
CA GLY A 82 -29.01 20.25 -5.25
C GLY A 82 -30.23 20.74 -4.48
N ARG A 83 -29.99 21.63 -3.52
CA ARG A 83 -30.99 22.62 -3.13
C ARG A 83 -30.36 23.99 -3.33
N ARG A 84 -30.76 24.62 -4.43
CA ARG A 84 -31.00 26.07 -4.44
C ARG A 84 -32.01 26.38 -3.34
N GLN A 85 -31.69 27.31 -2.46
CA GLN A 85 -32.57 28.32 -1.89
C GLN A 85 -31.63 29.51 -1.64
N GLU A 86 -31.60 30.51 -2.51
CA GLU A 86 -32.44 31.73 -2.41
C GLU A 86 -32.44 32.33 -1.00
#